data_AF-A0A7Y9IBP8-F1
#
_entry.id   AF-A0A7Y9IBP8-F1
#
_cell.length_a   1.000
_cell.length_b   1.000
_cell.length_c   1.000
_cell.angle_alpha   90.00
_cell.angle_beta   90.00
_cell.angle_gamma   90.00
#
_symmetry.space_group_name_H-M   'P 1'
#
loop_
_entity.id
_entity.type
_entity.pdbx_description
1 polymer ?
#
loop_
_entity_poly.entity_id
_entity_poly.type
_entity_poly.pdbx_seq_one_letter_code
_entity_poly.pdbx_strand_id
1 'polypeptide(L)'
;MARFLLLLPRGVAGALALFMAAYFATDNFGGDSVLRLSNPFLIPDLLIVGLLAVAALLPSRLARPALVFSLSWSAAVWAVSLAHWMVAGEVVRGLGHLAMIMPAVIAAGLVIVAIARERPSTLIVSG
;
A
#
# COMPACT_ATOMS: atom_id res chain seq x y z
N MET A 1 -13.79 3.42 19.68
CA MET A 1 -12.35 3.28 19.34
C MET A 1 -12.09 2.54 18.03
N ALA A 2 -12.70 1.37 17.76
CA ALA A 2 -12.42 0.56 16.56
C ALA A 2 -12.65 1.26 15.19
N ARG A 3 -13.63 2.17 15.08
CA ARG A 3 -13.87 2.94 13.84
C ARG A 3 -12.70 3.87 13.49
N PHE A 4 -12.13 4.56 14.48
CA PHE A 4 -10.99 5.48 14.25
C PHE A 4 -9.71 4.75 13.87
N LEU A 5 -9.51 3.54 14.39
CA LEU A 5 -8.33 2.71 14.08
C LEU A 5 -8.24 2.29 12.60
N LEU A 6 -9.37 2.23 11.89
CA LEU A 6 -9.39 1.90 10.45
C LEU A 6 -9.39 3.15 9.55
N LEU A 7 -9.70 4.34 10.08
CA LEU A 7 -9.72 5.56 9.27
C LEU A 7 -8.32 5.93 8.80
N LEU A 8 -7.30 5.82 9.66
CA LEU A 8 -5.93 6.17 9.30
C LEU A 8 -5.36 5.23 8.22
N PRO A 9 -5.42 3.89 8.33
CA PRO A 9 -4.99 3.00 7.25
C PRO A 9 -5.77 3.18 5.94
N ARG A 10 -7.07 3.49 6.01
CA ARG A 10 -7.86 3.83 4.82
C ARG A 10 -7.42 5.13 4.18
N GLY A 11 -7.15 6.15 4.98
CA GLY A 11 -6.62 7.42 4.52
C GLY A 11 -5.28 7.25 3.82
N VAL A 12 -4.38 6.45 4.40
CA VAL A 12 -3.09 6.12 3.77
C VAL A 12 -3.29 5.36 2.46
N ALA A 13 -4.13 4.32 2.43
CA ALA A 13 -4.41 3.57 1.21
C ALA A 13 -5.00 4.47 0.10
N GLY A 14 -5.96 5.33 0.46
CA GLY A 14 -6.57 6.28 -0.48
C GLY A 14 -5.57 7.33 -0.98
N ALA A 15 -4.73 7.88 -0.09
CA ALA A 15 -3.70 8.84 -0.46
C ALA A 15 -2.64 8.25 -1.40
N LEU A 16 -2.18 7.02 -1.12
CA LEU A 16 -1.23 6.30 -1.99
C LEU A 16 -1.86 5.97 -3.35
N ALA A 17 -3.13 5.53 -3.37
CA ALA A 17 -3.85 5.27 -4.62
C ALA A 17 -4.01 6.55 -5.45
N LEU A 18 -4.37 7.67 -4.83
CA LEU A 18 -4.48 8.97 -5.49
C LEU A 18 -3.13 9.49 -5.99
N PHE A 19 -2.08 9.37 -5.18
CA PHE A 19 -0.72 9.77 -5.56
C PHE A 19 -0.27 8.98 -6.80
N MET A 20 -0.45 7.66 -6.81
CA MET A 20 -0.09 6.81 -7.95
C MET A 20 -0.97 7.07 -9.17
N ALA A 21 -2.27 7.28 -8.99
CA ALA A 21 -3.17 7.65 -10.08
C ALA A 21 -2.79 9.00 -10.70
N ALA A 22 -2.44 9.99 -9.87
CA ALA A 22 -1.95 11.28 -10.33
C ALA A 22 -0.61 11.14 -11.05
N TYR A 23 0.31 10.34 -10.51
CA TYR A 23 1.60 10.02 -11.13
C TYR A 23 1.44 9.42 -12.53
N PHE A 24 0.47 8.50 -12.71
CA PHE A 24 0.12 7.98 -14.04
C PHE A 24 -0.54 9.01 -14.95
N ALA A 25 -1.42 9.86 -14.41
CA ALA A 25 -2.19 10.82 -15.19
C ALA A 25 -1.36 12.01 -15.68
N THR A 26 -0.31 12.41 -14.96
CA THR A 26 0.51 13.57 -15.33
C THR A 26 1.68 13.24 -16.26
N ASP A 27 1.93 11.95 -16.54
CA ASP A 27 2.96 11.42 -17.46
C ASP A 27 4.37 12.04 -17.25
N ASN A 28 4.66 12.53 -16.04
CA ASN A 28 5.78 13.43 -15.78
C ASN A 28 6.29 13.34 -14.34
N PHE A 29 7.51 12.84 -14.19
CA PHE A 29 8.53 13.77 -13.71
C PHE A 29 9.72 13.78 -14.68
N GLY A 30 9.42 13.95 -15.99
CA GLY A 30 10.35 14.54 -16.98
C GLY A 30 11.39 13.64 -17.67
N GLY A 31 11.02 12.50 -18.27
CA GLY A 31 12.00 11.80 -19.12
C GLY A 31 11.44 10.79 -20.11
N ASP A 32 10.61 9.87 -19.66
CA ASP A 32 10.04 8.81 -20.51
C ASP A 32 8.68 8.41 -19.95
N SER A 33 7.68 8.26 -20.82
CA SER A 33 6.28 7.99 -20.45
C SER A 33 6.17 6.76 -19.55
N VAL A 34 5.61 6.94 -18.36
CA VAL A 34 5.43 5.87 -17.34
C VAL A 34 4.53 4.75 -17.88
N LEU A 35 3.64 5.10 -18.81
CA LEU A 35 2.72 4.22 -19.51
C LEU A 35 3.35 3.43 -20.67
N ARG A 36 4.67 3.50 -20.86
CA ARG A 36 5.32 2.64 -21.86
C ARG A 36 5.21 1.18 -21.43
N LEU A 37 4.79 0.34 -22.37
CA LEU A 37 4.79 -1.13 -22.23
C LEU A 37 6.18 -1.71 -21.91
N SER A 38 7.25 -0.93 -22.10
CA SER A 38 8.61 -1.31 -21.70
C SER A 38 8.87 -1.19 -20.20
N ASN A 39 8.00 -0.56 -19.41
CA ASN A 39 8.13 -0.46 -17.96
C ASN A 39 7.71 -1.79 -17.30
N PRO A 40 8.65 -2.54 -16.68
CA PRO A 40 8.33 -3.83 -16.07
C PRO A 40 7.38 -3.72 -14.86
N PHE A 41 7.25 -2.53 -14.27
CA PHE A 41 6.39 -2.30 -13.10
C PHE A 41 5.02 -1.69 -13.42
N LEU A 42 4.71 -1.42 -14.69
CA LEU A 42 3.43 -0.81 -15.09
C LEU A 42 2.22 -1.63 -14.61
N ILE A 43 2.20 -2.92 -14.91
CA ILE A 43 1.08 -3.80 -14.52
C ILE A 43 1.00 -3.93 -12.98
N PRO A 44 2.09 -4.24 -12.25
CA PRO A 44 2.09 -4.22 -10.79
C PRO A 44 1.56 -2.91 -10.18
N ASP A 45 1.99 -1.76 -10.69
CA ASP A 45 1.61 -0.46 -10.14
C ASP A 45 0.13 -0.13 -10.40
N LEU A 46 -0.40 -0.49 -11.58
CA LEU A 46 -1.85 -0.37 -11.85
C LEU A 46 -2.68 -1.26 -10.92
N LEU A 47 -2.22 -2.48 -10.64
CA LEU A 47 -2.86 -3.36 -9.67
C LEU A 47 -2.84 -2.77 -8.26
N ILE A 48 -1.72 -2.15 -7.86
CA ILE A 48 -1.61 -1.45 -6.57
C ILE A 48 -2.65 -0.34 -6.45
N VAL A 49 -2.79 0.51 -7.47
CA VAL A 49 -3.79 1.59 -7.49
C VAL A 49 -5.19 1.03 -7.25
N GLY A 50 -5.58 0.01 -8.02
CA GLY A 50 -6.89 -0.63 -7.89
C GLY A 50 -7.09 -1.26 -6.50
N LEU A 51 -6.13 -2.05 -6.03
CA LEU A 51 -6.20 -2.75 -4.75
C LEU A 51 -6.28 -1.80 -3.56
N LEU A 52 -5.52 -0.70 -3.57
CA LEU A 52 -5.53 0.30 -2.50
C LEU A 52 -6.83 1.12 -2.52
N ALA A 53 -7.28 1.56 -3.70
CA ALA A 53 -8.54 2.29 -3.85
C ALA A 53 -9.74 1.45 -3.39
N VAL A 54 -9.81 0.19 -3.83
CA VAL A 54 -10.86 -0.74 -3.44
C VAL A 54 -10.81 -0.99 -1.93
N ALA A 55 -9.64 -1.32 -1.36
CA ALA A 55 -9.50 -1.56 0.07
C ALA A 55 -9.88 -0.34 0.93
N ALA A 56 -9.61 0.88 0.46
CA ALA A 56 -9.99 2.11 1.15
C ALA A 56 -11.52 2.30 1.23
N LEU A 57 -12.24 1.89 0.18
CA LEU A 57 -13.70 2.06 0.04
C LEU A 57 -14.51 0.89 0.61
N LEU A 58 -13.89 -0.26 0.88
CA LEU A 58 -14.57 -1.46 1.35
C LEU A 58 -15.30 -1.25 2.70
N PRO A 59 -16.45 -1.90 2.94
CA PRO A 59 -17.12 -1.90 4.25
C PRO A 59 -16.23 -2.43 5.37
N SER A 60 -16.44 -1.98 6.62
CA SER A 60 -15.56 -2.28 7.75
C SER A 60 -15.30 -3.77 8.01
N ARG A 61 -16.27 -4.64 7.68
CA ARG A 61 -16.14 -6.10 7.80
C ARG A 61 -15.04 -6.68 6.91
N LEU A 62 -14.90 -6.17 5.70
CA LEU A 62 -13.95 -6.65 4.69
C LEU A 62 -12.70 -5.79 4.60
N ALA A 63 -12.77 -4.54 5.07
CA ALA A 63 -11.68 -3.58 4.97
C ALA A 63 -10.41 -4.07 5.66
N ARG A 64 -10.51 -4.78 6.79
CA ARG A 64 -9.33 -5.26 7.55
C ARG A 64 -8.43 -6.19 6.75
N PRO A 65 -8.90 -7.38 6.29
CA PRO A 65 -8.06 -8.26 5.49
C PRO A 65 -7.64 -7.62 4.16
N ALA A 66 -8.53 -6.84 3.53
CA ALA A 66 -8.21 -6.14 2.28
C ALA A 66 -7.08 -5.10 2.46
N LEU A 67 -7.11 -4.29 3.52
CA LEU A 67 -6.08 -3.31 3.81
C LEU A 67 -4.75 -3.98 4.15
N VAL A 68 -4.74 -5.03 4.98
CA VAL A 68 -3.50 -5.78 5.27
C VAL A 68 -2.89 -6.31 3.99
N PHE A 69 -3.70 -6.97 3.15
CA PHE A 69 -3.23 -7.52 1.89
C PHE A 69 -2.73 -6.43 0.94
N SER A 70 -3.56 -5.45 0.60
CA SER A 70 -3.22 -4.42 -0.38
C SER A 70 -2.01 -3.60 0.05
N LEU A 71 -1.91 -3.19 1.32
CA LEU A 71 -0.76 -2.40 1.80
C LEU A 71 0.53 -3.23 1.84
N SER A 72 0.46 -4.49 2.28
CA SER A 72 1.64 -5.37 2.35
C SER A 72 2.15 -5.75 0.96
N TRP A 73 1.21 -6.07 0.05
CA TRP A 73 1.52 -6.35 -1.35
C TRP A 73 2.18 -5.16 -2.04
N SER A 74 1.60 -3.96 -1.86
CA SER A 74 2.15 -2.72 -2.45
C SER A 74 3.57 -2.44 -1.93
N ALA A 75 3.78 -2.58 -0.61
CA ALA A 75 5.10 -2.43 0.00
C ALA A 75 6.12 -3.43 -0.58
N ALA A 76 5.71 -4.69 -0.81
CA ALA A 76 6.58 -5.70 -1.40
C ALA A 76 6.97 -5.36 -2.85
N VAL A 77 6.01 -4.96 -3.68
CA VAL A 77 6.28 -4.56 -5.08
C VAL A 77 7.20 -3.35 -5.14
N TRP A 78 6.93 -2.32 -4.34
CA TRP A 78 7.81 -1.15 -4.29
C TRP A 78 9.20 -1.46 -3.73
N ALA A 79 9.33 -2.41 -2.80
CA ALA A 79 10.62 -2.89 -2.33
C ALA A 79 11.40 -3.65 -3.41
N VAL A 80 10.71 -4.43 -4.25
CA VAL A 80 11.33 -5.08 -5.43
C VAL A 80 11.76 -4.02 -6.44
N SER A 81 10.95 -3.00 -6.70
CA SER A 81 11.32 -1.86 -7.56
C SER A 81 12.54 -1.12 -7.01
N LEU A 82 12.56 -0.81 -5.71
CA LEU A 82 13.71 -0.23 -5.03
C LEU A 82 14.97 -1.07 -5.27
N ALA A 83 14.91 -2.39 -5.04
CA ALA A 83 16.05 -3.28 -5.25
C ALA A 83 16.50 -3.30 -6.71
N HIS A 84 15.57 -3.31 -7.66
CA HIS A 84 15.84 -3.24 -9.09
C HIS A 84 16.65 -1.98 -9.44
N TRP A 85 16.21 -0.80 -8.98
CA TRP A 85 16.91 0.46 -9.23
C TRP A 85 18.26 0.56 -8.53
N MET A 86 18.38 0.00 -7.31
CA MET A 86 19.66 -0.06 -6.61
C MET A 86 20.67 -0.93 -7.37
N VAL A 87 20.25 -2.08 -7.90
CA VAL A 87 21.11 -2.96 -8.72
C VAL A 87 21.48 -2.30 -10.05
N ALA A 88 20.57 -1.51 -10.63
CA ALA A 88 20.83 -0.73 -11.84
C ALA A 88 21.75 0.49 -11.61
N GLY A 89 22.19 0.76 -10.38
CA GLY A 89 23.05 1.89 -10.03
C GLY A 89 22.31 3.24 -9.89
N GLU A 90 20.98 3.25 -10.05
CA GLU A 90 20.15 4.46 -9.97
C GLU A 90 19.64 4.70 -8.53
N VAL A 91 20.57 4.84 -7.59
CA VAL A 91 20.27 4.88 -6.14
C VAL A 91 19.27 5.98 -5.76
N VAL A 92 19.38 7.17 -6.36
CA VAL A 92 18.47 8.30 -6.05
C VAL A 92 17.02 8.00 -6.46
N ARG A 93 16.82 7.36 -7.63
CA ARG A 93 15.49 6.90 -8.08
C ARG A 93 14.98 5.76 -7.21
N GLY A 94 15.86 4.84 -6.81
CA GLY A 94 15.55 3.79 -5.85
C GLY A 94 15.00 4.36 -4.54
N LEU A 95 15.74 5.25 -3.87
CA LEU A 95 15.36 5.84 -2.58
C LEU A 95 14.01 6.56 -2.60
N GLY A 96 13.59 7.10 -3.75
CA GLY A 96 12.26 7.68 -3.92
C GLY A 96 11.12 6.72 -3.56
N HIS A 97 11.30 5.41 -3.72
CA HIS A 97 10.29 4.39 -3.38
C HIS A 97 10.07 4.27 -1.86
N LEU A 98 11.03 4.67 -1.02
CA LEU A 98 10.88 4.63 0.43
C LEU A 98 9.70 5.49 0.91
N ALA A 99 9.42 6.60 0.22
CA ALA A 99 8.28 7.47 0.52
C ALA A 99 6.93 6.75 0.40
N MET A 100 6.85 5.67 -0.39
CA MET A 100 5.65 4.85 -0.55
C MET A 100 5.68 3.60 0.34
N ILE A 101 6.85 2.95 0.46
CA ILE A 101 7.02 1.72 1.26
C ILE A 101 6.73 2.00 2.73
N MET A 102 7.33 3.05 3.31
CA MET A 102 7.21 3.34 4.74
C MET A 102 5.76 3.55 5.20
N PRO A 103 4.96 4.44 4.59
CA PRO A 103 3.57 4.61 5.01
C PRO A 103 2.74 3.34 4.81
N ALA A 104 2.99 2.55 3.77
CA ALA A 104 2.27 1.30 3.55
C ALA A 104 2.56 0.24 4.62
N VAL A 105 3.83 0.03 4.97
CA VAL A 105 4.24 -0.89 6.02
C VAL A 105 3.67 -0.47 7.38
N ILE A 106 3.79 0.81 7.73
CA ILE A 106 3.27 1.35 8.99
C ILE A 106 1.75 1.17 9.06
N ALA A 107 1.03 1.53 8.00
CA ALA A 107 -0.43 1.39 7.95
C ALA A 107 -0.87 -0.09 8.04
N ALA A 108 -0.18 -1.01 7.36
CA ALA A 108 -0.45 -2.44 7.46
C ALA A 108 -0.23 -2.94 8.89
N GLY A 109 0.89 -2.56 9.51
CA GLY A 109 1.20 -2.90 10.90
C GLY A 109 0.14 -2.40 11.89
N LEU A 110 -0.36 -1.18 11.71
CA LEU A 110 -1.44 -0.63 12.54
C LEU A 110 -2.74 -1.44 12.40
N VAL A 111 -3.10 -1.88 11.19
CA VAL A 111 -4.26 -2.75 10.99
C VAL A 111 -4.06 -4.10 11.69
N ILE A 112 -2.89 -4.71 11.58
CA ILE A 112 -2.56 -6.00 12.23
C ILE A 112 -2.65 -5.86 13.75
N VAL A 113 -2.06 -4.81 14.33
CA VAL A 113 -2.12 -4.54 15.77
C VAL A 113 -3.56 -4.31 16.23
N ALA A 114 -4.36 -3.58 15.45
CA ALA A 114 -5.78 -3.37 15.76
C ALA A 114 -6.57 -4.70 15.77
N ILE A 115 -6.31 -5.59 14.81
CA ILE A 115 -6.92 -6.93 14.78
C ILE A 115 -6.51 -7.77 16.00
N ALA A 116 -5.22 -7.76 16.36
CA ALA A 116 -4.69 -8.53 17.48
C ALA A 116 -5.30 -8.08 18.82
N ARG A 117 -5.49 -6.76 19.01
CA ARG A 117 -6.06 -6.18 20.24
C ARG A 117 -7.56 -6.45 20.43
N GLU A 118 -8.28 -6.87 19.40
CA GLU A 118 -9.71 -7.20 19.50
C GLU A 118 -9.97 -8.69 19.83
N ARG A 119 -8.95 -9.55 19.78
CA ARG A 119 -9.03 -10.97 20.16
C ARG A 119 -8.95 -11.37 21.67
N PRO A 120 -8.85 -10.52 22.72
CA PRO A 120 -8.54 -11.00 24.08
C PRO A 120 -9.62 -11.66 24.97
N SER A 121 -10.82 -12.06 24.54
CA SER A 121 -11.86 -12.47 25.54
C SER A 121 -12.76 -13.67 25.22
N THR A 122 -12.52 -14.47 24.18
CA THR A 122 -13.36 -15.66 23.88
C THR A 122 -12.85 -16.99 24.43
N LEU A 123 -11.72 -17.02 25.16
CA LEU A 123 -11.09 -18.28 25.63
C LEU A 123 -11.23 -18.55 27.15
N ILE A 124 -11.99 -17.76 27.91
CA ILE A 124 -12.17 -17.96 29.36
C ILE A 124 -13.66 -18.07 29.72
N VAL A 125 -14.47 -18.80 28.96
CA VAL A 125 -15.80 -19.26 29.43
C VAL A 125 -16.11 -20.62 28.78
N SER A 126 -15.48 -21.67 29.28
CA SER A 126 -16.10 -23.00 29.32
C SER A 126 -15.51 -23.71 30.53
N GLY A 127 -16.15 -23.49 31.69
CA GLY A 127 -16.05 -24.39 32.83
C GLY A 127 -16.85 -25.66 32.59
#